data_AF-A0A512PHK5-F1
#
_entry.id   AF-A0A512PHK5-F1
#
_cell.length_a   1.000
_cell.length_b   1.000
_cell.length_c   1.000
_cell.angle_alpha   90.00
_cell.angle_beta   90.00
_cell.angle_gamma   90.00
#
_symmetry.space_group_name_H-M   'P 1'
#
loop_
_entity.id
_entity.type
_entity.pdbx_description
1 polymer ?
#
loop_
_entity_poly.entity_id
_entity_poly.type
_entity_poly.pdbx_seq_one_letter_code
_entity_poly.pdbx_strand_id
1 'polypeptide(L)'
;MADDPGLATDADDALVAARSFVVRALLERDDGRHWHGFVTDAETGERQAWRRSRDLVRFIERRLAAERTGMRTAAVGVPAIGAGRAAPAPALDAVPVAAAVAAGPAGAAAVAGVGPAGPPPAGGARAPRARFALDDEVVAVAAPTLTAVVDDMLLRLGSRLPSPVVGVPASNVTLERVTEKLLGLGNHAGSEQTGTLGLRTVRGGRLGATIRFQLWSSTSSAADQAMSSLHARLLQDADALYAEGFLRMTAAGTTLVEQVSAASAWRKTTSYEVLYEYRYVDTDDAASLIARIPVTTDVDERDGLAHETGTVTDSLVRWDEHGAEPLVVHGPRAVSALAALVFVPGPALGGTVTVARTSGTGAPVQHLPDLDLFWAAVAGPEPTLLDVDVALDPAAAFAALGTLTPATAMGDWDLDLVTDAYSGVVRRLDPAVVLPTGSHRLTVTYTPPPGPATGLDQTAVVYLRMDPP
;
A
#
# COMPACT_ATOMS: atom_id res chain seq x y z
N MET A 1 23.90 49.41 48.81
CA MET A 1 24.29 48.04 49.20
C MET A 1 23.04 47.17 49.14
N ALA A 2 22.80 46.58 47.97
CA ALA A 2 21.92 45.45 47.72
C ALA A 2 22.09 45.13 46.23
N ASP A 3 23.05 44.24 45.93
CA ASP A 3 23.21 43.62 44.61
C ASP A 3 22.04 42.66 44.40
N ASP A 4 21.31 42.84 43.29
CA ASP A 4 20.26 41.96 42.82
C ASP A 4 20.87 41.03 41.75
N PRO A 5 21.12 39.73 42.05
CA PRO A 5 21.71 38.82 41.09
C PRO A 5 20.65 38.47 40.04
N GLY A 6 20.89 38.95 38.81
CA GLY A 6 20.04 38.73 37.66
C GLY A 6 19.68 37.26 37.45
N LEU A 7 18.37 37.03 37.35
CA LEU A 7 17.77 35.82 36.81
C LEU A 7 18.21 35.64 35.36
N ALA A 8 19.33 34.95 35.17
CA ALA A 8 19.64 34.31 33.90
C ALA A 8 18.54 33.26 33.67
N THR A 9 17.57 33.60 32.82
CA THR A 9 16.68 32.61 32.24
C THR A 9 17.52 31.68 31.39
N ASP A 10 17.93 30.55 31.98
CA ASP A 10 18.32 29.32 31.29
C ASP A 10 17.11 28.82 30.49
N ALA A 11 16.75 29.56 29.45
CA ALA A 11 15.92 29.08 28.35
C ALA A 11 16.87 28.36 27.39
N ASP A 12 17.49 27.29 27.90
CA ASP A 12 18.09 26.25 27.08
C ASP A 12 16.88 25.50 26.48
N ASP A 13 16.28 26.11 25.45
CA ASP A 13 15.25 25.50 24.60
C ASP A 13 15.87 24.21 24.07
N ALA A 14 15.63 23.11 24.77
CA ALA A 14 16.25 21.84 24.51
C ALA A 14 15.78 21.38 23.13
N LEU A 15 16.62 21.60 22.11
CA LEU A 15 16.39 21.15 20.75
C LEU A 15 16.00 19.66 20.79
N VAL A 16 14.72 19.40 20.54
CA VAL A 16 14.17 18.05 20.52
C VAL A 16 14.54 17.44 19.17
N ALA A 17 15.53 16.54 19.17
CA ALA A 17 15.83 15.70 18.01
C ALA A 17 14.93 14.46 18.04
N ALA A 18 14.22 14.21 16.94
CA ALA A 18 13.40 13.02 16.73
C ALA A 18 13.92 12.26 15.52
N ARG A 19 14.07 10.93 15.65
CA ARG A 19 14.57 10.05 14.58
C ARG A 19 13.87 8.69 14.62
N SER A 20 13.63 8.11 13.46
CA SER A 20 12.94 6.82 13.30
C SER A 20 13.92 5.68 13.08
N PHE A 21 13.67 4.53 13.70
CA PHE A 21 14.49 3.33 13.58
C PHE A 21 13.61 2.09 13.34
N VAL A 22 14.07 1.18 12.50
CA VAL A 22 13.45 -0.14 12.29
C VAL A 22 14.30 -1.19 12.99
N VAL A 23 13.70 -1.94 13.91
CA VAL A 23 14.39 -2.99 14.68
C VAL A 23 13.85 -4.35 14.28
N ARG A 24 14.71 -5.20 13.71
CA ARG A 24 14.41 -6.62 13.49
C ARG A 24 15.07 -7.43 14.60
N ALA A 25 14.28 -8.22 15.32
CA ALA A 25 14.72 -9.07 16.42
C ALA A 25 14.52 -10.54 16.07
N LEU A 26 15.53 -11.35 16.35
CA LEU A 26 15.60 -12.78 16.16
C LEU A 26 15.87 -13.42 17.52
N LEU A 27 15.21 -14.53 17.81
CA LEU A 27 15.38 -15.29 19.05
C LEU A 27 16.17 -16.56 18.78
N GLU A 28 17.37 -16.66 19.36
CA GLU A 28 18.21 -17.86 19.28
C GLU A 28 17.88 -18.78 20.46
N ARG A 29 17.67 -20.07 20.18
CA ARG A 29 17.12 -21.04 21.14
C ARG A 29 18.16 -21.98 21.76
N ASP A 30 19.35 -22.09 21.19
CA ASP A 30 20.20 -23.27 21.43
C ASP A 30 20.93 -23.29 22.79
N ASP A 31 21.14 -22.16 23.47
CA ASP A 31 21.90 -22.12 24.75
C ASP A 31 21.39 -21.06 25.76
N GLY A 32 20.09 -20.80 25.72
CA GLY A 32 19.44 -19.75 26.50
C GLY A 32 18.84 -18.68 25.59
N ARG A 33 17.63 -18.25 25.91
CA ARG A 33 16.85 -17.29 25.11
C ARG A 33 17.58 -15.95 25.03
N HIS A 34 18.30 -15.72 23.95
CA HIS A 34 18.94 -14.45 23.69
C HIS A 34 18.41 -13.84 22.39
N TRP A 35 18.05 -12.57 22.49
CA TRP A 35 17.60 -11.78 21.36
C TRP A 35 18.81 -11.13 20.70
N HIS A 36 18.90 -11.28 19.39
CA HIS A 36 19.85 -10.58 18.55
C HIS A 36 19.14 -10.06 17.30
N GLY A 37 19.80 -9.26 16.47
CA GLY A 37 19.21 -8.85 15.21
C GLY A 37 19.88 -7.65 14.60
N PHE A 38 19.09 -6.81 13.93
CA PHE A 38 19.57 -5.62 13.25
C PHE A 38 18.71 -4.41 13.59
N VAL A 39 19.35 -3.24 13.67
CA VAL A 39 18.69 -1.95 13.71
C VAL A 39 19.08 -1.16 12.48
N THR A 40 18.10 -0.54 11.84
CA THR A 40 18.29 0.30 10.64
C THR A 40 17.79 1.70 10.96
N ASP A 41 18.64 2.70 10.76
CA ASP A 41 18.24 4.10 10.77
C ASP A 41 17.41 4.37 9.52
N ALA A 42 16.13 4.73 9.70
CA ALA A 42 15.17 4.82 8.61
C ALA A 42 15.50 5.96 7.62
N GLU A 43 16.27 6.96 8.07
CA GLU A 43 16.63 8.12 7.26
C GLU A 43 17.90 7.87 6.45
N THR A 44 18.92 7.26 7.06
CA THR A 44 20.23 7.05 6.42
C THR A 44 20.39 5.69 5.76
N GLY A 45 19.50 4.74 6.07
CA GLY A 45 19.62 3.34 5.65
C GLY A 45 20.75 2.57 6.35
N GLU A 46 21.47 3.20 7.29
CA GLU A 46 22.57 2.54 7.98
C GLU A 46 22.05 1.43 8.89
N ARG A 47 22.61 0.24 8.69
CA ARG A 47 22.23 -0.98 9.40
C ARG A 47 23.35 -1.43 10.32
N GLN A 48 23.01 -1.66 11.60
CA GLN A 48 23.93 -2.22 12.59
C GLN A 48 23.35 -3.49 13.20
N ALA A 49 24.15 -4.56 13.23
CA ALA A 49 23.82 -5.76 13.98
C ALA A 49 23.93 -5.51 15.50
N TRP A 50 23.00 -6.04 16.28
CA TRP A 50 23.02 -6.00 17.74
C TRP A 50 22.92 -7.42 18.29
N ARG A 51 23.75 -7.74 19.28
CA ARG A 51 23.71 -9.04 19.99
C ARG A 51 23.16 -8.91 21.40
N ARG A 52 23.12 -7.69 21.91
CA ARG A 52 22.57 -7.33 23.21
C ARG A 52 21.76 -6.05 23.06
N SER A 53 20.72 -5.88 23.88
CA SER A 53 19.89 -4.66 23.89
C SER A 53 20.71 -3.37 24.06
N ARG A 54 21.83 -3.41 24.80
CA ARG A 54 22.74 -2.27 24.94
C ARG A 54 23.37 -1.80 23.62
N ASP A 55 23.53 -2.69 22.64
CA ASP A 55 24.13 -2.36 21.35
C ASP A 55 23.12 -1.55 20.51
N LEU A 56 21.83 -1.90 20.60
CA LEU A 56 20.71 -1.14 20.03
C LEU A 56 20.66 0.29 20.61
N VAL A 57 20.66 0.42 21.94
CA VAL A 57 20.61 1.71 22.63
C VAL A 57 21.79 2.59 22.21
N ARG A 58 23.02 2.04 22.20
CA ARG A 58 24.22 2.78 21.78
C ARG A 58 24.17 3.25 20.34
N PHE A 59 23.55 2.49 19.44
CA PHE A 59 23.37 2.91 18.05
C PHE A 59 22.41 4.12 17.97
N ILE A 60 21.24 4.01 18.62
CA ILE A 60 20.22 5.07 18.66
C ILE A 60 20.80 6.35 19.28
N GLU A 61 21.44 6.25 20.44
CA GLU A 61 22.03 7.41 21.13
C GLU A 61 23.11 8.10 20.29
N ARG A 62 23.96 7.32 19.60
CA ARG A 62 25.00 7.89 18.73
C ARG A 62 24.40 8.69 17.57
N ARG A 63 23.31 8.19 16.99
CA ARG A 63 22.59 8.86 15.90
C ARG A 63 21.92 10.15 16.37
N LEU A 64 21.21 10.09 17.49
CA LEU A 64 20.59 11.27 18.10
C LEU A 64 21.64 12.32 18.52
N ALA A 65 22.81 11.89 19.02
CA ALA A 65 23.89 12.81 19.38
C ALA A 65 24.52 13.49 18.15
N ALA A 66 24.75 12.74 17.07
CA ALA A 66 25.25 13.31 15.81
C ALA A 66 24.28 14.37 15.26
N GLU A 67 22.98 14.11 15.35
CA GLU A 67 21.95 15.02 14.86
C GLU A 67 21.82 16.30 15.69
N ARG A 68 21.84 16.18 17.02
CA ARG A 68 21.91 17.35 17.90
C ARG A 68 23.14 18.20 17.64
N THR A 69 24.28 17.57 17.34
CA THR A 69 25.50 18.28 16.98
C THR A 69 25.33 19.02 15.66
N GLY A 70 24.74 18.37 14.64
CA GLY A 70 24.39 19.00 13.36
C GLY A 70 23.46 20.20 13.52
N MET A 71 22.40 20.07 14.33
CA MET A 71 21.48 21.17 14.63
C MET A 71 22.17 22.34 15.33
N ARG A 72 23.06 22.07 16.30
CA ARG A 72 23.86 23.12 16.97
C ARG A 72 24.80 23.83 16.01
N THR A 73 25.49 23.09 15.13
CA THR A 73 26.37 23.70 14.12
C THR A 73 25.60 24.54 13.12
N ALA A 74 24.41 24.10 12.70
CA ALA A 74 23.53 24.86 11.82
C ALA A 74 23.03 26.16 12.49
N ALA A 75 22.72 26.12 13.79
CA ALA A 75 22.27 27.29 14.55
C ALA A 75 23.38 28.34 14.73
N VAL A 76 24.64 27.91 14.89
CA VAL A 76 25.80 28.82 15.05
C VAL A 76 26.29 29.38 13.72
N GLY A 77 25.97 28.72 12.60
CA GLY A 77 26.48 29.03 11.27
C GLY A 77 25.83 30.20 10.52
N VAL A 78 25.01 31.05 11.15
CA VAL A 78 24.48 32.26 10.49
C VAL A 78 25.61 33.29 10.40
N PRO A 79 26.19 33.58 9.22
CA PRO A 79 27.22 34.58 9.11
C PRO A 79 26.60 35.95 9.39
N ALA A 80 27.19 36.69 10.34
CA ALA A 80 26.91 38.11 10.48
C ALA A 80 27.15 38.79 9.12
N ILE A 81 26.11 39.41 8.57
CA ILE A 81 26.16 40.15 7.32
C ILE A 81 27.10 41.36 7.53
N GLY A 82 28.37 41.15 7.20
CA GLY A 82 29.37 42.20 7.08
C GLY A 82 29.11 42.99 5.79
N ALA A 83 28.91 44.29 5.94
CA ALA A 83 28.71 45.22 4.85
C ALA A 83 29.93 45.28 3.91
N GLY A 84 29.66 45.25 2.60
CA GLY A 84 30.50 45.88 1.58
C GLY A 84 31.37 44.95 0.75
N ARG A 85 31.01 44.77 -0.53
CA ARG A 85 31.63 45.45 -1.69
C ARG A 85 31.24 44.68 -2.96
N ALA A 86 30.56 45.37 -3.87
CA ALA A 86 30.12 44.82 -5.15
C ALA A 86 31.30 44.49 -6.07
N ALA A 87 31.30 43.28 -6.63
CA ALA A 87 32.13 42.89 -7.76
C ALA A 87 31.25 42.81 -9.03
N PRO A 88 31.77 43.19 -10.21
CA PRO A 88 30.97 43.30 -11.43
C PRO A 88 30.70 41.94 -12.08
N ALA A 89 29.49 41.82 -12.66
CA ALA A 89 29.02 40.63 -13.37
C ALA A 89 29.80 40.36 -14.67
N PRO A 90 30.06 39.08 -15.01
CA PRO A 90 30.55 38.73 -16.34
C PRO A 90 29.39 38.77 -17.36
N ALA A 91 29.69 39.28 -18.55
CA ALA A 91 28.81 39.28 -19.71
C ALA A 91 28.54 37.85 -20.18
N LEU A 92 27.26 37.54 -20.45
CA LEU A 92 26.84 36.31 -21.12
C LEU A 92 26.54 36.63 -22.59
N ASP A 93 27.28 35.95 -23.46
CA ASP A 93 27.07 35.92 -24.90
C ASP A 93 25.72 35.30 -25.27
N ALA A 94 25.06 35.93 -26.23
CA ALA A 94 23.78 35.51 -26.78
C ALA A 94 23.95 34.33 -27.75
N VAL A 95 23.16 33.27 -27.55
CA VAL A 95 22.93 32.20 -28.54
C VAL A 95 21.57 32.46 -29.20
N PRO A 96 21.47 32.51 -30.54
CA PRO A 96 20.19 32.70 -31.22
C PRO A 96 19.45 31.35 -31.35
N VAL A 97 18.22 31.28 -30.87
CA VAL A 97 17.28 30.20 -31.20
C VAL A 97 16.46 30.64 -32.41
N ALA A 98 16.61 29.90 -33.50
CA ALA A 98 15.86 30.07 -34.73
C ALA A 98 14.40 29.63 -34.55
N ALA A 99 13.49 30.50 -35.01
CA ALA A 99 12.07 30.21 -35.16
C ALA A 99 11.83 29.28 -36.35
N ALA A 100 11.09 28.19 -36.15
CA ALA A 100 10.53 27.37 -37.21
C ALA A 100 9.00 27.46 -37.16
N VAL A 101 8.46 28.04 -38.23
CA VAL A 101 7.05 28.20 -38.57
C VAL A 101 6.58 26.93 -39.28
N ALA A 102 5.44 26.36 -38.86
CA ALA A 102 4.58 25.50 -39.68
C ALA A 102 3.18 25.48 -39.02
N ALA A 103 2.21 26.27 -39.51
CA ALA A 103 1.29 25.94 -40.61
C ALA A 103 0.45 24.68 -40.32
N GLY A 104 -0.81 24.90 -39.93
CA GLY A 104 -1.83 23.86 -39.81
C GLY A 104 -2.44 23.44 -41.16
N PRO A 105 -3.49 22.61 -41.10
CA PRO A 105 -4.67 22.98 -41.88
C PRO A 105 -5.99 22.79 -41.13
N ALA A 106 -6.98 23.48 -41.71
CA ALA A 106 -8.36 23.63 -41.33
C ALA A 106 -9.19 22.34 -41.40
N GLY A 107 -10.24 22.28 -40.57
CA GLY A 107 -11.39 21.40 -40.71
C GLY A 107 -12.63 22.08 -40.13
N ALA A 108 -13.67 22.22 -40.96
CA ALA A 108 -14.86 23.03 -40.75
C ALA A 108 -16.06 22.22 -40.23
N ALA A 109 -16.99 22.88 -39.50
CA ALA A 109 -18.47 22.70 -39.50
C ALA A 109 -19.09 23.53 -38.35
N ALA A 110 -19.87 24.60 -38.60
CA ALA A 110 -21.34 24.63 -38.76
C ALA A 110 -22.12 24.17 -37.50
N VAL A 111 -22.60 25.07 -36.63
CA VAL A 111 -23.91 25.78 -36.60
C VAL A 111 -25.10 24.96 -36.05
N ALA A 112 -25.56 25.41 -34.87
CA ALA A 112 -26.92 25.48 -34.29
C ALA A 112 -27.79 24.21 -34.05
N GLY A 113 -28.29 24.12 -32.81
CA GLY A 113 -29.48 23.32 -32.45
C GLY A 113 -29.84 23.44 -30.96
N VAL A 114 -30.80 24.30 -30.64
CA VAL A 114 -31.47 24.42 -29.33
C VAL A 114 -32.65 23.44 -29.28
N GLY A 115 -32.80 22.66 -28.20
CA GLY A 115 -33.97 21.79 -27.94
C GLY A 115 -33.81 20.91 -26.69
N PRO A 116 -34.90 20.49 -26.02
CA PRO A 116 -35.07 20.70 -24.58
C PRO A 116 -34.81 19.48 -23.65
N ALA A 117 -34.81 19.81 -22.35
CA ALA A 117 -34.64 19.00 -21.15
C ALA A 117 -35.20 17.55 -21.20
N GLY A 118 -34.30 16.59 -20.96
CA GLY A 118 -34.62 15.23 -20.53
C GLY A 118 -34.29 15.02 -19.04
N PRO A 119 -34.93 14.03 -18.39
CA PRO A 119 -34.83 13.81 -16.94
C PRO A 119 -33.45 13.23 -16.54
N PRO A 120 -33.01 13.44 -15.28
CA PRO A 120 -31.69 13.00 -14.82
C PRO A 120 -31.62 11.45 -14.74
N PRO A 121 -30.49 10.83 -15.14
CA PRO A 121 -30.29 9.41 -14.89
C PRO A 121 -30.01 9.16 -13.40
N ALA A 122 -30.86 8.32 -12.80
CA ALA A 122 -30.56 7.64 -11.56
C ALA A 122 -29.53 6.53 -11.87
N GLY A 123 -28.30 6.71 -11.41
CA GLY A 123 -27.23 5.76 -11.65
C GLY A 123 -25.88 6.31 -11.19
N GLY A 124 -25.74 6.57 -9.90
CA GLY A 124 -24.48 6.95 -9.28
C GLY A 124 -23.49 5.77 -9.31
N ALA A 125 -22.86 5.56 -10.46
CA ALA A 125 -21.63 4.78 -10.54
C ALA A 125 -20.59 5.49 -9.68
N ARG A 126 -20.23 4.88 -8.56
CA ARG A 126 -19.19 5.39 -7.66
C ARG A 126 -17.89 5.41 -8.46
N ALA A 127 -17.38 6.62 -8.76
CA ALA A 127 -16.10 6.77 -9.44
C ALA A 127 -15.00 6.00 -8.66
N PRO A 128 -14.07 5.31 -9.36
CA PRO A 128 -12.94 4.69 -8.70
C PRO A 128 -12.14 5.76 -7.95
N ARG A 129 -12.01 5.59 -6.63
CA ARG A 129 -11.24 6.48 -5.76
C ARG A 129 -9.75 6.40 -6.13
N ALA A 130 -9.04 7.52 -6.02
CA ALA A 130 -7.64 7.63 -6.39
C ALA A 130 -6.80 6.50 -5.78
N ARG A 131 -6.36 5.58 -6.65
CA ARG A 131 -5.27 4.65 -6.37
C ARG A 131 -3.97 5.41 -6.58
N PHE A 132 -2.98 5.16 -5.73
CA PHE A 132 -1.60 5.44 -6.11
C PHE A 132 -1.26 4.49 -7.26
N ALA A 133 -1.45 4.97 -8.50
CA ALA A 133 -0.96 4.31 -9.68
C ALA A 133 0.51 4.68 -9.81
N LEU A 134 1.35 3.95 -9.08
CA LEU A 134 2.74 3.79 -9.47
C LEU A 134 2.72 2.77 -10.61
N ASP A 135 3.38 3.11 -11.72
CA ASP A 135 3.56 2.21 -12.87
C ASP A 135 4.11 0.85 -12.41
N ASP A 136 3.78 -0.22 -13.16
CA ASP A 136 3.90 -1.67 -12.87
C ASP A 136 5.31 -2.21 -12.52
N GLU A 137 6.29 -1.37 -12.20
CA GLU A 137 7.52 -1.78 -11.53
C GLU A 137 7.29 -1.85 -10.02
N VAL A 138 7.12 -3.07 -9.50
CA VAL A 138 6.91 -3.36 -8.08
C VAL A 138 8.21 -3.12 -7.29
N VAL A 139 8.55 -1.86 -7.09
CA VAL A 139 9.47 -1.43 -6.05
C VAL A 139 8.71 -1.54 -4.72
N ALA A 140 9.29 -2.19 -3.71
CA ALA A 140 8.72 -2.27 -2.38
C ALA A 140 8.40 -0.86 -1.86
N VAL A 141 7.12 -0.49 -1.80
CA VAL A 141 6.69 0.80 -1.29
C VAL A 141 6.48 0.65 0.22
N ALA A 142 7.55 0.90 0.98
CA ALA A 142 7.42 1.27 2.39
C ALA A 142 6.35 2.38 2.53
N ALA A 143 5.66 2.44 3.67
CA ALA A 143 4.66 3.47 3.93
C ALA A 143 5.16 4.85 3.44
N PRO A 144 4.39 5.58 2.61
CA PRO A 144 4.87 6.81 2.00
C PRO A 144 5.26 7.78 3.12
N THR A 145 6.39 8.45 2.94
CA THR A 145 6.84 9.45 3.91
C THR A 145 5.81 10.58 4.00
N LEU A 146 5.68 11.20 5.17
CA LEU A 146 4.77 12.33 5.36
C LEU A 146 5.00 13.42 4.30
N THR A 147 6.26 13.70 3.96
CA THR A 147 6.65 14.65 2.91
C THR A 147 6.05 14.28 1.57
N ALA A 148 6.16 13.02 1.13
CA ALA A 148 5.59 12.57 -0.15
C ALA A 148 4.06 12.70 -0.19
N VAL A 149 3.39 12.41 0.92
CA VAL A 149 1.93 12.57 1.04
C VAL A 149 1.52 14.05 0.99
N VAL A 150 2.27 14.92 1.69
CA VAL A 150 2.02 16.37 1.67
C VAL A 150 2.27 16.94 0.28
N ASP A 151 3.33 16.52 -0.40
CA ASP A 151 3.66 16.98 -1.76
C ASP A 151 2.57 16.57 -2.76
N ASP A 152 2.09 15.32 -2.69
CA ASP A 152 0.94 14.86 -3.51
C ASP A 152 -0.32 15.68 -3.21
N MET A 153 -0.62 15.93 -1.94
CA MET A 153 -1.75 16.77 -1.54
C MET A 153 -1.64 18.20 -2.10
N LEU A 154 -0.47 18.84 -1.97
CA LEU A 154 -0.21 20.20 -2.47
C LEU A 154 -0.20 20.25 -4.00
N LEU A 155 0.29 19.21 -4.69
CA LEU A 155 0.26 19.10 -6.14
C LEU A 155 -1.18 19.06 -6.67
N ARG A 156 -2.04 18.23 -6.06
CA ARG A 156 -3.46 18.14 -6.42
C ARG A 156 -4.14 19.50 -6.27
N LEU A 157 -3.95 20.17 -5.14
CA LEU A 157 -4.51 21.52 -4.91
C LEU A 157 -3.91 22.58 -5.84
N GLY A 158 -2.60 22.49 -6.10
CA GLY A 158 -1.86 23.40 -6.98
C GLY A 158 -2.38 23.38 -8.41
N SER A 159 -2.85 22.23 -8.90
CA SER A 159 -3.45 22.14 -10.24
C SER A 159 -4.76 22.94 -10.39
N ARG A 160 -5.37 23.41 -9.28
CA ARG A 160 -6.57 24.27 -9.28
C ARG A 160 -6.21 25.75 -9.18
N LEU A 161 -4.93 26.11 -9.09
CA LEU A 161 -4.50 27.51 -9.12
C LEU A 161 -4.86 28.17 -10.46
N PRO A 162 -5.11 29.50 -10.47
CA PRO A 162 -5.29 30.24 -11.72
C PRO A 162 -4.00 30.20 -12.55
N SER A 163 -4.15 30.38 -13.87
CA SER A 163 -3.01 30.42 -14.78
C SER A 163 -2.01 31.52 -14.37
N PRO A 164 -0.70 31.28 -14.52
CA PRO A 164 0.32 32.28 -14.20
C PRO A 164 0.12 33.57 -15.01
N VAL A 165 0.32 34.72 -14.36
CA VAL A 165 0.29 36.05 -14.98
C VAL A 165 1.72 36.50 -15.22
N VAL A 166 2.03 36.92 -16.44
CA VAL A 166 3.38 37.38 -16.81
C VAL A 166 3.75 38.65 -16.05
N GLY A 167 4.99 38.72 -15.55
CA GLY A 167 5.52 39.90 -14.87
C GLY A 167 5.14 40.03 -13.39
N VAL A 168 4.46 39.03 -12.81
CA VAL A 168 4.23 38.93 -11.36
C VAL A 168 4.70 37.56 -10.83
N PRO A 169 4.95 37.40 -9.52
CA PRO A 169 5.29 36.10 -8.96
C PRO A 169 4.21 35.05 -9.23
N ALA A 170 4.61 33.78 -9.31
CA ALA A 170 3.67 32.68 -9.50
C ALA A 170 2.75 32.53 -8.27
N SER A 171 1.46 32.27 -8.54
CA SER A 171 0.53 31.86 -7.49
C SER A 171 0.93 30.48 -6.97
N ASN A 172 0.78 30.22 -5.68
CA ASN A 172 1.16 28.95 -5.06
C ASN A 172 0.19 28.52 -3.96
N VAL A 173 0.35 27.27 -3.52
CA VAL A 173 -0.28 26.72 -2.33
C VAL A 173 0.83 26.23 -1.39
N THR A 174 0.73 26.57 -0.11
CA THR A 174 1.74 26.28 0.91
C THR A 174 1.10 25.61 2.11
N LEU A 175 1.83 24.73 2.79
CA LEU A 175 1.41 24.12 4.04
C LEU A 175 1.73 25.04 5.22
N GLU A 176 0.74 25.39 6.04
CA GLU A 176 0.95 26.15 7.29
C GLU A 176 1.05 25.24 8.50
N ARG A 177 0.24 24.18 8.55
CA ARG A 177 0.21 23.21 9.65
C ARG A 177 -0.23 21.85 9.12
N VAL A 178 0.34 20.77 9.67
CA VAL A 178 -0.10 19.40 9.41
C VAL A 178 -0.19 18.63 10.73
N THR A 179 -1.15 17.72 10.82
CA THR A 179 -1.32 16.79 11.93
C THR A 179 -1.81 15.47 11.38
N GLU A 180 -1.06 14.40 11.64
CA GLU A 180 -1.45 13.05 11.27
C GLU A 180 -2.60 12.55 12.14
N LYS A 181 -3.49 11.78 11.52
CA LYS A 181 -4.64 11.12 12.13
C LYS A 181 -4.70 9.69 11.63
N LEU A 182 -4.98 8.76 12.54
CA LEU A 182 -5.08 7.34 12.23
C LEU A 182 -6.31 7.05 11.35
N LEU A 183 -6.17 6.08 10.47
CA LEU A 183 -7.25 5.52 9.68
C LEU A 183 -7.64 4.14 10.27
N GLY A 184 -8.74 4.08 11.01
CA GLY A 184 -9.16 2.83 11.66
C GLY A 184 -8.16 2.33 12.71
N LEU A 185 -8.21 1.02 12.99
CA LEU A 185 -7.25 0.36 13.89
C LEU A 185 -5.98 0.03 13.10
N GLY A 186 -4.84 0.52 13.58
CA GLY A 186 -3.53 0.21 12.96
C GLY A 186 -3.36 0.70 11.52
N ASN A 187 -4.05 1.77 11.12
CA ASN A 187 -4.00 2.31 9.75
C ASN A 187 -4.59 1.37 8.67
N HIS A 188 -5.37 0.37 9.07
CA HIS A 188 -6.02 -0.56 8.15
C HIS A 188 -7.26 0.09 7.49
N ALA A 189 -7.20 0.26 6.17
CA ALA A 189 -8.32 0.78 5.37
C ALA A 189 -9.21 -0.34 4.84
N GLY A 190 -8.63 -1.52 4.60
CA GLY A 190 -9.31 -2.71 4.10
C GLY A 190 -8.33 -3.70 3.47
N SER A 191 -8.87 -4.74 2.84
CA SER A 191 -8.13 -5.68 2.00
C SER A 191 -8.63 -5.57 0.55
N GLU A 192 -7.71 -5.69 -0.41
CA GLU A 192 -8.00 -5.73 -1.83
C GLU A 192 -7.48 -7.05 -2.40
N GLN A 193 -8.31 -7.77 -3.15
CA GLN A 193 -7.88 -9.01 -3.80
C GLN A 193 -6.90 -8.68 -4.93
N THR A 194 -5.72 -9.27 -4.89
CA THR A 194 -4.65 -9.10 -5.88
C THR A 194 -4.31 -10.47 -6.47
N GLY A 195 -4.66 -10.67 -7.73
CA GLY A 195 -4.47 -11.94 -8.43
C GLY A 195 -5.35 -13.08 -7.90
N THR A 196 -4.83 -14.29 -8.03
CA THR A 196 -5.54 -15.56 -7.81
C THR A 196 -5.75 -15.89 -6.33
N LEU A 197 -4.71 -15.70 -5.50
CA LEU A 197 -4.74 -16.02 -4.06
C LEU A 197 -4.39 -14.83 -3.16
N GLY A 198 -3.88 -13.74 -3.72
CA GLY A 198 -3.39 -12.62 -2.94
C GLY A 198 -4.53 -11.79 -2.36
N LEU A 199 -4.43 -11.49 -1.06
CA LEU A 199 -5.09 -10.35 -0.46
C LEU A 199 -4.01 -9.34 -0.14
N ARG A 200 -4.10 -8.15 -0.72
CA ARG A 200 -3.21 -7.03 -0.42
C ARG A 200 -3.88 -6.16 0.63
N THR A 201 -3.17 -5.89 1.72
CA THR A 201 -3.70 -5.02 2.77
C THR A 201 -3.59 -3.58 2.30
N VAL A 202 -4.74 -2.92 2.17
CA VAL A 202 -4.79 -1.49 1.92
C VAL A 202 -4.66 -0.78 3.25
N ARG A 203 -3.56 -0.05 3.41
CA ARG A 203 -3.34 0.84 4.55
C ARG A 203 -3.60 2.28 4.13
N GLY A 204 -3.63 3.17 5.11
CA GLY A 204 -3.78 4.58 4.82
C GLY A 204 -3.65 5.43 6.06
N GLY A 205 -3.73 6.74 5.85
CA GLY A 205 -3.72 7.70 6.93
C GLY A 205 -4.60 8.89 6.59
N ARG A 206 -4.80 9.76 7.58
CA ARG A 206 -5.47 11.04 7.38
C ARG A 206 -4.56 12.18 7.80
N LEU A 207 -4.52 13.23 7.02
CA LEU A 207 -3.86 14.48 7.36
C LEU A 207 -4.93 15.53 7.66
N GLY A 208 -4.90 16.07 8.88
CA GLY A 208 -5.52 17.36 9.16
C GLY A 208 -4.50 18.45 8.86
N ALA A 209 -4.75 19.25 7.82
CA ALA A 209 -3.81 20.28 7.37
C ALA A 209 -4.47 21.66 7.33
N THR A 210 -3.69 22.70 7.60
CA THR A 210 -4.03 24.08 7.24
C THR A 210 -3.14 24.47 6.07
N ILE A 211 -3.74 24.78 4.93
CA ILE A 211 -3.06 25.19 3.72
C ILE A 211 -3.35 26.66 3.44
N ARG A 212 -2.42 27.34 2.77
CA ARG A 212 -2.58 28.73 2.32
C ARG A 212 -2.34 28.83 0.83
N PHE A 213 -3.35 29.30 0.12
CA PHE A 213 -3.22 29.77 -1.25
C PHE A 213 -2.76 31.22 -1.24
N GLN A 214 -1.77 31.53 -2.08
CA GLN A 214 -1.29 32.88 -2.30
C GLN A 214 -1.40 33.20 -3.78
N LEU A 215 -2.25 34.18 -4.09
CA LEU A 215 -2.53 34.62 -5.45
C LEU A 215 -1.88 35.97 -5.71
N TRP A 216 -1.34 36.13 -6.92
CA TRP A 216 -0.67 37.34 -7.36
C TRP A 216 -1.33 37.90 -8.62
N SER A 217 -1.35 39.22 -8.75
CA SER A 217 -1.87 39.92 -9.94
C SER A 217 -1.27 41.31 -10.10
N SER A 218 -1.40 41.91 -11.28
CA SER A 218 -0.90 43.26 -11.57
C SER A 218 -1.78 44.39 -11.02
N THR A 219 -3.04 44.10 -10.71
CA THR A 219 -3.99 45.06 -10.11
C THR A 219 -4.73 44.44 -8.92
N SER A 220 -5.26 45.28 -8.02
CA SER A 220 -6.05 44.82 -6.88
C SER A 220 -7.31 44.06 -7.31
N SER A 221 -8.05 44.61 -8.27
CA SER A 221 -9.27 44.00 -8.81
C SER A 221 -9.02 42.63 -9.46
N ALA A 222 -7.89 42.45 -10.14
CA ALA A 222 -7.52 41.17 -10.73
C ALA A 222 -7.17 40.13 -9.63
N ALA A 223 -6.54 40.55 -8.53
CA ALA A 223 -6.29 39.66 -7.39
C ALA A 223 -7.60 39.18 -6.74
N ASP A 224 -8.59 40.07 -6.61
CA ASP A 224 -9.93 39.72 -6.11
C ASP A 224 -10.68 38.75 -7.04
N GLN A 225 -10.62 38.98 -8.36
CA GLN A 225 -11.21 38.09 -9.36
C GLN A 225 -10.53 36.72 -9.39
N ALA A 226 -9.20 36.68 -9.28
CA ALA A 226 -8.45 35.43 -9.20
C ALA A 226 -8.83 34.61 -7.96
N MET A 227 -9.00 35.27 -6.80
CA MET A 227 -9.47 34.62 -5.57
C MET A 227 -10.89 34.08 -5.70
N SER A 228 -11.80 34.87 -6.28
CA SER A 228 -13.18 34.44 -6.52
C SER A 228 -13.24 33.24 -7.47
N SER A 229 -12.39 33.24 -8.50
CA SER A 229 -12.26 32.14 -9.46
C SER A 229 -11.71 30.87 -8.81
N LEU A 230 -10.71 31.00 -7.93
CA LEU A 230 -10.19 29.87 -7.15
C LEU A 230 -11.30 29.26 -6.28
N HIS A 231 -12.05 30.08 -5.54
CA HIS A 231 -13.16 29.60 -4.71
C HIS A 231 -14.23 28.87 -5.55
N ALA A 232 -14.62 29.46 -6.69
CA ALA A 232 -15.58 28.85 -7.60
C ALA A 232 -15.10 27.50 -8.14
N ARG A 233 -13.82 27.41 -8.53
CA ARG A 233 -13.21 26.17 -9.03
C ARG A 233 -13.12 25.09 -7.94
N LEU A 234 -12.68 25.44 -6.74
CA LEU A 234 -12.63 24.50 -5.61
C LEU A 234 -14.01 23.96 -5.25
N LEU A 235 -15.06 24.78 -5.38
CA LEU A 235 -16.45 24.36 -5.16
C LEU A 235 -16.96 23.48 -6.30
N GLN A 236 -16.64 23.84 -7.55
CA GLN A 236 -17.00 23.08 -8.74
C GLN A 236 -16.32 21.69 -8.77
N ASP A 237 -15.08 21.61 -8.31
CA ASP A 237 -14.28 20.38 -8.28
C ASP A 237 -14.46 19.58 -6.97
N ALA A 238 -15.46 19.90 -6.14
CA ALA A 238 -15.62 19.27 -4.83
C ALA A 238 -15.73 17.74 -4.89
N ASP A 239 -16.48 17.19 -5.86
CA ASP A 239 -16.62 15.74 -6.05
C ASP A 239 -15.31 15.09 -6.53
N ALA A 240 -14.56 15.79 -7.41
CA ALA A 240 -13.26 15.33 -7.88
C ALA A 240 -12.23 15.32 -6.74
N LEU A 241 -12.18 16.39 -5.95
CA LEU A 241 -11.35 16.48 -4.74
C LEU A 241 -11.72 15.38 -3.74
N TYR A 242 -13.01 15.09 -3.55
CA TYR A 242 -13.43 13.98 -2.68
C TYR A 242 -12.93 12.61 -3.20
N ALA A 243 -13.02 12.37 -4.52
CA ALA A 243 -12.49 11.16 -5.13
C ALA A 243 -10.95 11.05 -5.04
N GLU A 244 -10.27 12.20 -5.00
CA GLU A 244 -8.83 12.33 -4.78
C GLU A 244 -8.39 12.24 -3.31
N GLY A 245 -9.32 12.16 -2.35
CA GLY A 245 -9.02 11.96 -0.93
C GLY A 245 -9.31 13.16 -0.02
N PHE A 246 -9.76 14.31 -0.56
CA PHE A 246 -10.13 15.48 0.25
C PHE A 246 -11.52 15.29 0.86
N LEU A 247 -11.56 14.71 2.07
CA LEU A 247 -12.80 14.40 2.78
C LEU A 247 -13.54 15.64 3.30
N ARG A 248 -12.79 16.70 3.61
CA ARG A 248 -13.34 17.97 4.10
C ARG A 248 -12.40 19.11 3.72
N MET A 249 -12.97 20.23 3.31
CA MET A 249 -12.24 21.47 3.06
C MET A 249 -13.09 22.65 3.53
N THR A 250 -12.58 23.42 4.48
CA THR A 250 -13.29 24.55 5.11
C THR A 250 -12.42 25.80 5.01
N ALA A 251 -12.97 26.91 4.53
CA ALA A 251 -12.25 28.18 4.51
C ALA A 251 -12.00 28.67 5.95
N ALA A 252 -10.75 28.98 6.28
CA ALA A 252 -10.34 29.48 7.60
C ALA A 252 -10.27 31.02 7.63
N GLY A 253 -9.91 31.64 6.51
CA GLY A 253 -9.87 33.09 6.39
C GLY A 253 -9.26 33.57 5.08
N THR A 254 -9.60 34.80 4.69
CA THR A 254 -9.06 35.46 3.51
C THR A 254 -8.59 36.85 3.89
N THR A 255 -7.38 37.22 3.47
CA THR A 255 -6.82 38.55 3.74
C THR A 255 -7.36 39.60 2.78
N LEU A 256 -7.24 40.87 3.16
CA LEU A 256 -7.42 41.98 2.22
C LEU A 256 -6.28 41.96 1.18
N VAL A 257 -6.55 42.49 -0.01
CA VAL A 257 -5.53 42.60 -1.05
C VAL A 257 -4.45 43.58 -0.60
N GLU A 258 -3.19 43.17 -0.69
CA GLU A 258 -2.03 43.95 -0.29
C GLU A 258 -1.15 44.24 -1.50
N GLN A 259 -0.69 45.48 -1.65
CA GLN A 259 0.32 45.83 -2.65
C GLN A 259 1.72 45.52 -2.11
N VAL A 260 2.48 44.70 -2.84
CA VAL A 260 3.86 44.37 -2.50
C VAL A 260 4.80 45.15 -3.42
N SER A 261 5.29 46.29 -2.94
CA SER A 261 6.11 47.23 -3.72
C SER A 261 7.35 46.58 -4.34
N ALA A 262 8.01 45.66 -3.62
CA ALA A 262 9.20 44.96 -4.11
C ALA A 262 8.94 44.12 -5.38
N ALA A 263 7.70 43.63 -5.57
CA ALA A 263 7.30 42.85 -6.74
C ALA A 263 6.46 43.66 -7.73
N SER A 264 6.16 44.94 -7.43
CA SER A 264 5.20 45.77 -8.18
C SER A 264 3.88 45.04 -8.48
N ALA A 265 3.41 44.24 -7.52
CA ALA A 265 2.28 43.32 -7.68
C ALA A 265 1.32 43.39 -6.48
N TRP A 266 0.12 42.89 -6.68
CA TRP A 266 -0.91 42.74 -5.65
C TRP A 266 -1.01 41.28 -5.23
N ARG A 267 -1.05 41.04 -3.92
CA ARG A 267 -1.14 39.73 -3.30
C ARG A 267 -2.44 39.60 -2.54
N LYS A 268 -3.09 38.45 -2.64
CA LYS A 268 -4.20 38.06 -1.75
C LYS A 268 -3.99 36.63 -1.28
N THR A 269 -4.23 36.37 0.00
CA THR A 269 -4.06 35.02 0.58
C THR A 269 -5.38 34.50 1.13
N THR A 270 -5.60 33.20 1.02
CA THR A 270 -6.72 32.51 1.67
C THR A 270 -6.22 31.21 2.27
N SER A 271 -6.65 30.90 3.49
CA SER A 271 -6.29 29.67 4.19
C SER A 271 -7.49 28.72 4.27
N TYR A 272 -7.23 27.42 4.16
CA TYR A 272 -8.22 26.36 4.28
C TYR A 272 -7.76 25.32 5.30
N GLU A 273 -8.70 24.84 6.09
CA GLU A 273 -8.55 23.59 6.86
C GLU A 273 -9.01 22.41 6.00
N VAL A 274 -8.12 21.44 5.82
CA VAL A 274 -8.32 20.27 4.98
C VAL A 274 -8.21 19.00 5.83
N LEU A 275 -9.09 18.04 5.56
CA LEU A 275 -8.95 16.65 5.98
C LEU A 275 -8.69 15.80 4.73
N TYR A 276 -7.45 15.36 4.56
CA TYR A 276 -7.00 14.57 3.42
C TYR A 276 -6.83 13.10 3.85
N GLU A 277 -7.43 12.15 3.14
CA GLU A 277 -7.22 10.70 3.33
C GLU A 277 -6.35 10.18 2.19
N TYR A 278 -5.21 9.60 2.53
CA TYR A 278 -4.35 8.91 1.58
C TYR A 278 -4.38 7.40 1.86
N ARG A 279 -4.26 6.60 0.82
CA ARG A 279 -4.27 5.14 0.88
C ARG A 279 -3.01 4.64 0.22
N TYR A 280 -2.24 3.84 0.89
CA TYR A 280 -1.10 3.17 0.26
C TYR A 280 -1.26 1.69 0.47
N VAL A 281 -0.62 0.94 -0.40
CA VAL A 281 -0.74 -0.50 -0.31
C VAL A 281 0.58 -1.03 0.16
N ASP A 282 0.55 -1.59 1.37
CA ASP A 282 1.71 -2.04 2.09
C ASP A 282 2.28 -3.28 1.40
N THR A 283 3.39 -3.11 0.71
CA THR A 283 4.22 -4.21 0.19
C THR A 283 5.38 -4.35 1.13
N ASP A 284 5.10 -4.68 2.38
CA ASP A 284 6.18 -5.16 3.24
C ASP A 284 6.72 -6.42 2.57
N ASP A 285 8.05 -6.55 2.47
CA ASP A 285 8.78 -7.55 1.65
C ASP A 285 8.41 -9.02 1.94
N ALA A 286 7.56 -9.27 2.94
CA ALA A 286 6.85 -10.51 3.09
C ALA A 286 5.62 -10.55 2.18
N ALA A 287 5.84 -10.51 0.86
CA ALA A 287 4.81 -10.91 -0.11
C ALA A 287 4.45 -12.40 0.02
N SER A 288 5.02 -13.14 0.98
CA SER A 288 4.65 -14.49 1.31
C SER A 288 3.19 -14.58 1.78
N LEU A 289 2.43 -15.48 1.15
CA LEU A 289 1.08 -15.80 1.59
C LEU A 289 1.12 -16.39 3.00
N ILE A 290 0.60 -15.65 3.98
CA ILE A 290 0.51 -16.12 5.36
C ILE A 290 -0.65 -17.12 5.45
N ALA A 291 -0.33 -18.42 5.33
CA ALA A 291 -1.30 -19.49 5.52
C ALA A 291 -1.70 -19.66 7.00
N ARG A 292 -0.80 -19.32 7.93
CA ARG A 292 -0.97 -19.53 9.37
C ARG A 292 -0.36 -18.39 10.18
N ILE A 293 -1.13 -17.84 11.11
CA ILE A 293 -0.61 -16.94 12.13
C ILE A 293 -0.71 -17.67 13.47
N PRO A 294 0.42 -18.08 14.08
CA PRO A 294 0.39 -18.51 15.46
C PRO A 294 0.03 -17.30 16.35
N VAL A 295 -0.98 -17.46 17.20
CA VAL A 295 -1.42 -16.43 18.16
C VAL A 295 -1.30 -17.02 19.56
N THR A 296 -0.52 -16.39 20.42
CA THR A 296 -0.59 -16.63 21.87
C THR A 296 -1.76 -15.84 22.45
N THR A 297 -2.76 -16.54 22.99
CA THR A 297 -3.99 -15.93 23.54
C THR A 297 -3.84 -15.48 24.99
N ASP A 298 -2.79 -15.89 25.68
CA ASP A 298 -2.48 -15.41 27.03
C ASP A 298 -1.53 -14.21 26.96
N VAL A 299 -2.05 -13.03 27.26
CA VAL A 299 -1.32 -11.75 27.23
C VAL A 299 -0.81 -11.38 28.63
N ASP A 300 -1.34 -12.00 29.68
CA ASP A 300 -1.19 -11.51 31.05
C ASP A 300 0.01 -12.14 31.80
N GLU A 301 0.48 -13.33 31.41
CA GLU A 301 1.71 -13.92 31.96
C GLU A 301 2.72 -14.28 30.87
N ARG A 302 3.65 -13.36 30.61
CA ARG A 302 4.72 -13.47 29.60
C ARG A 302 5.60 -14.72 29.69
N ASP A 303 5.55 -15.46 30.81
CA ASP A 303 6.29 -16.71 31.06
C ASP A 303 5.44 -17.78 31.80
N GLY A 304 4.11 -17.69 31.81
CA GLY A 304 3.25 -18.68 32.46
C GLY A 304 3.35 -20.07 31.83
N LEU A 305 3.30 -21.16 32.60
CA LEU A 305 3.28 -22.53 32.05
C LEU A 305 1.99 -22.85 31.28
N ALA A 306 0.99 -21.97 31.33
CA ALA A 306 -0.32 -22.09 30.69
C ALA A 306 -0.44 -21.34 29.35
N HIS A 307 0.67 -21.08 28.65
CA HIS A 307 0.63 -20.45 27.32
C HIS A 307 -0.21 -21.29 26.35
N GLU A 308 -1.45 -20.88 26.13
CA GLU A 308 -2.27 -21.39 25.05
C GLU A 308 -1.81 -20.72 23.75
N THR A 309 -1.17 -21.50 22.89
CA THR A 309 -0.91 -21.13 21.51
C THR A 309 -2.11 -21.56 20.68
N GLY A 310 -2.90 -20.60 20.19
CA GLY A 310 -3.84 -20.81 19.09
C GLY A 310 -3.13 -20.62 17.75
N THR A 311 -3.70 -21.17 16.67
CA THR A 311 -3.30 -20.80 15.31
C THR A 311 -4.54 -20.33 14.57
N VAL A 312 -4.52 -19.10 14.08
CA VAL A 312 -5.55 -18.62 13.16
C VAL A 312 -5.11 -19.07 11.77
N THR A 313 -5.86 -20.01 11.20
CA THR A 313 -5.64 -20.57 9.85
C THR A 313 -6.67 -19.97 8.90
N ASP A 314 -6.22 -19.40 7.79
CA ASP A 314 -7.11 -19.13 6.65
C ASP A 314 -7.46 -20.46 5.95
N SER A 315 -8.37 -20.42 4.97
CA SER A 315 -8.73 -21.53 4.07
C SER A 315 -7.61 -21.87 3.07
N LEU A 316 -6.37 -21.51 3.38
CA LEU A 316 -5.18 -21.64 2.55
C LEU A 316 -4.27 -22.72 3.14
N VAL A 317 -3.89 -23.72 2.34
CA VAL A 317 -2.83 -24.67 2.71
C VAL A 317 -1.61 -24.46 1.83
N ARG A 318 -0.46 -24.78 2.39
CA ARG A 318 0.83 -24.75 1.73
C ARG A 318 1.37 -26.17 1.64
N TRP A 319 1.87 -26.51 0.47
CA TRP A 319 2.52 -27.77 0.15
C TRP A 319 3.97 -27.47 -0.26
N ASP A 320 4.93 -28.05 0.44
CA ASP A 320 6.38 -27.88 0.23
C ASP A 320 7.17 -29.11 0.78
N GLU A 321 8.49 -29.00 0.90
CA GLU A 321 9.36 -30.05 1.44
C GLU A 321 9.13 -30.39 2.91
N HIS A 322 8.48 -29.49 3.67
CA HIS A 322 8.15 -29.73 5.08
C HIS A 322 6.86 -30.53 5.21
N GLY A 323 5.96 -30.45 4.24
CA GLY A 323 4.78 -31.29 4.17
C GLY A 323 3.72 -30.82 3.18
N ALA A 324 2.74 -31.68 2.95
CA ALA A 324 1.59 -31.42 2.09
C ALA A 324 0.29 -31.65 2.84
N GLU A 325 -0.04 -30.73 3.75
CA GLU A 325 -1.24 -30.88 4.55
C GLU A 325 -2.52 -30.85 3.69
N PRO A 326 -3.53 -31.69 3.99
CA PRO A 326 -4.77 -31.69 3.23
C PRO A 326 -5.49 -30.34 3.33
N LEU A 327 -5.96 -29.81 2.20
CA LEU A 327 -6.95 -28.72 2.20
C LEU A 327 -8.31 -29.33 2.50
N VAL A 328 -8.91 -28.99 3.65
CA VAL A 328 -10.22 -29.54 4.05
C VAL A 328 -11.20 -28.40 4.32
N VAL A 329 -12.37 -28.46 3.68
CA VAL A 329 -13.51 -27.59 3.99
C VAL A 329 -14.65 -28.44 4.53
N HIS A 330 -15.16 -28.09 5.70
CA HIS A 330 -16.32 -28.72 6.34
C HIS A 330 -17.58 -27.88 6.13
N GLY A 331 -18.75 -28.55 6.08
CA GLY A 331 -20.04 -27.86 6.11
C GLY A 331 -20.42 -27.34 7.51
N PRO A 332 -21.52 -26.59 7.66
CA PRO A 332 -22.37 -26.05 6.59
C PRO A 332 -21.69 -24.90 5.83
N ARG A 333 -21.35 -25.08 4.55
CA ARG A 333 -20.65 -24.07 3.72
C ARG A 333 -20.87 -24.34 2.24
N ALA A 334 -20.81 -23.28 1.42
CA ALA A 334 -20.72 -23.40 -0.04
C ALA A 334 -19.30 -23.03 -0.50
N VAL A 335 -18.78 -23.76 -1.48
CA VAL A 335 -17.48 -23.51 -2.11
C VAL A 335 -17.71 -23.10 -3.56
N SER A 336 -17.33 -21.88 -3.90
CA SER A 336 -17.55 -21.27 -5.22
C SER A 336 -16.30 -21.26 -6.09
N ALA A 337 -15.12 -21.48 -5.51
CA ALA A 337 -13.88 -21.56 -6.25
C ALA A 337 -12.82 -22.42 -5.55
N LEU A 338 -11.97 -23.05 -6.36
CA LEU A 338 -10.71 -23.68 -5.95
C LEU A 338 -9.58 -23.00 -6.73
N ALA A 339 -8.61 -22.48 -6.01
CA ALA A 339 -7.48 -21.75 -6.56
C ALA A 339 -6.16 -22.36 -6.13
N ALA A 340 -5.18 -22.35 -7.03
CA ALA A 340 -3.82 -22.79 -6.77
C ALA A 340 -2.82 -21.73 -7.24
N LEU A 341 -1.72 -21.61 -6.52
CA LEU A 341 -0.55 -20.83 -6.91
C LEU A 341 0.66 -21.76 -6.81
N VAL A 342 1.33 -22.01 -7.93
CA VAL A 342 2.29 -23.09 -8.12
C VAL A 342 3.63 -22.53 -8.57
N PHE A 343 4.70 -22.84 -7.85
CA PHE A 343 6.07 -22.60 -8.28
C PHE A 343 6.83 -23.93 -8.36
N VAL A 344 7.39 -24.22 -9.54
CA VAL A 344 8.14 -25.45 -9.84
C VAL A 344 9.30 -25.06 -10.76
N PRO A 345 10.48 -24.71 -10.22
CA PRO A 345 11.62 -24.24 -11.00
C PRO A 345 12.35 -25.37 -11.75
N GLY A 346 11.96 -26.62 -11.51
CA GLY A 346 12.62 -27.83 -12.03
C GLY A 346 11.70 -28.77 -12.81
N PRO A 347 11.96 -30.10 -12.77
CA PRO A 347 11.11 -31.08 -13.44
C PRO A 347 9.69 -31.05 -12.88
N ALA A 348 8.73 -31.56 -13.68
CA ALA A 348 7.34 -31.63 -13.25
C ALA A 348 7.19 -32.39 -11.92
N LEU A 349 6.33 -31.84 -11.04
CA LEU A 349 5.97 -32.47 -9.77
C LEU A 349 5.45 -33.90 -10.01
N GLY A 350 6.07 -34.88 -9.34
CA GLY A 350 5.58 -36.25 -9.32
C GLY A 350 4.42 -36.43 -8.34
N GLY A 351 3.90 -37.66 -8.21
CA GLY A 351 2.89 -38.01 -7.21
C GLY A 351 1.46 -37.95 -7.71
N THR A 352 0.51 -37.77 -6.80
CA THR A 352 -0.92 -37.80 -7.09
C THR A 352 -1.66 -36.76 -6.27
N VAL A 353 -2.45 -35.92 -6.94
CA VAL A 353 -3.41 -35.01 -6.32
C VAL A 353 -4.77 -35.68 -6.34
N THR A 354 -5.38 -35.83 -5.17
CA THR A 354 -6.74 -36.36 -5.02
C THR A 354 -7.67 -35.25 -4.56
N VAL A 355 -8.77 -35.06 -5.30
CA VAL A 355 -9.89 -34.20 -4.89
C VAL A 355 -11.06 -35.11 -4.51
N ALA A 356 -11.58 -34.96 -3.30
CA ALA A 356 -12.61 -35.84 -2.76
C ALA A 356 -13.73 -35.05 -2.10
N ARG A 357 -14.97 -35.48 -2.34
CA ARG A 357 -16.15 -35.07 -1.56
C ARG A 357 -16.64 -36.28 -0.78
N THR A 358 -16.95 -36.09 0.49
CA THR A 358 -17.57 -37.14 1.31
C THR A 358 -18.72 -36.59 2.15
N SER A 359 -19.74 -37.41 2.39
CA SER A 359 -20.90 -37.09 3.22
C SER A 359 -20.72 -37.41 4.71
N GLY A 360 -19.74 -38.26 5.02
CA GLY A 360 -19.51 -38.82 6.36
C GLY A 360 -20.40 -40.03 6.68
N THR A 361 -21.20 -40.53 5.73
CA THR A 361 -22.04 -41.72 5.92
C THR A 361 -21.26 -43.04 5.84
N GLY A 362 -20.05 -43.01 5.25
CA GLY A 362 -19.25 -44.22 4.99
C GLY A 362 -19.71 -45.02 3.77
N ALA A 363 -20.51 -44.44 2.87
CA ALA A 363 -20.84 -45.06 1.60
C ALA A 363 -19.58 -45.35 0.77
N PRO A 364 -19.62 -46.36 -0.13
CA PRO A 364 -18.50 -46.64 -1.03
C PRO A 364 -18.14 -45.40 -1.87
N VAL A 365 -16.86 -45.05 -1.89
CA VAL A 365 -16.34 -43.93 -2.69
C VAL A 365 -16.37 -44.32 -4.16
N GLN A 366 -16.98 -43.49 -5.00
CA GLN A 366 -16.91 -43.64 -6.45
C GLN A 366 -15.68 -42.89 -6.98
N HIS A 367 -14.92 -43.54 -7.87
CA HIS A 367 -13.71 -42.96 -8.47
C HIS A 367 -14.03 -42.45 -9.88
N LEU A 368 -13.86 -41.16 -10.12
CA LEU A 368 -14.08 -40.53 -11.43
C LEU A 368 -12.75 -40.33 -12.17
N PRO A 369 -12.76 -40.32 -13.52
CA PRO A 369 -11.53 -40.31 -14.31
C PRO A 369 -10.91 -38.90 -14.47
N ASP A 370 -11.71 -37.84 -14.29
CA ASP A 370 -11.25 -36.46 -14.47
C ASP A 370 -12.03 -35.47 -13.59
N LEU A 371 -11.46 -34.26 -13.49
CA LEU A 371 -11.95 -33.23 -12.59
C LEU A 371 -13.24 -32.56 -13.08
N ASP A 372 -13.51 -32.55 -14.38
CA ASP A 372 -14.73 -31.96 -14.94
C ASP A 372 -15.95 -32.84 -14.61
N LEU A 373 -15.84 -34.16 -14.76
CA LEU A 373 -16.84 -35.12 -14.32
C LEU A 373 -17.03 -35.08 -12.80
N PHE A 374 -15.94 -34.91 -12.04
CA PHE A 374 -16.01 -34.72 -10.60
C PHE A 374 -16.86 -33.49 -10.25
N TRP A 375 -16.55 -32.31 -10.77
CA TRP A 375 -17.30 -31.09 -10.47
C TRP A 375 -18.76 -31.18 -10.89
N ALA A 376 -19.05 -31.73 -12.07
CA ALA A 376 -20.42 -31.93 -12.53
C ALA A 376 -21.23 -32.83 -11.58
N ALA A 377 -20.61 -33.83 -10.96
CA ALA A 377 -21.28 -34.76 -10.06
C ALA A 377 -21.50 -34.18 -8.65
N VAL A 378 -20.68 -33.22 -8.22
CA VAL A 378 -20.70 -32.68 -6.85
C VAL A 378 -21.23 -31.25 -6.72
N ALA A 379 -21.42 -30.53 -7.82
CA ALA A 379 -21.87 -29.13 -7.80
C ALA A 379 -23.37 -29.00 -7.47
N GLY A 380 -23.75 -27.85 -6.92
CA GLY A 380 -25.14 -27.50 -6.62
C GLY A 380 -25.67 -27.98 -5.26
N PRO A 381 -26.93 -27.64 -4.94
CA PRO A 381 -27.58 -28.02 -3.68
C PRO A 381 -27.99 -29.51 -3.65
N GLU A 382 -28.17 -30.14 -4.80
CA GLU A 382 -28.58 -31.54 -4.97
C GLU A 382 -27.55 -32.28 -5.85
N PRO A 383 -26.37 -32.61 -5.31
CA PRO A 383 -25.33 -33.30 -6.07
C PRO A 383 -25.77 -34.72 -6.44
N THR A 384 -25.34 -35.21 -7.60
CA THR A 384 -25.64 -36.60 -8.01
C THR A 384 -24.82 -37.62 -7.21
N LEU A 385 -23.63 -37.24 -6.76
CA LEU A 385 -22.74 -38.07 -5.95
C LEU A 385 -22.31 -37.34 -4.66
N LEU A 386 -22.34 -38.06 -3.55
CA LEU A 386 -22.03 -37.53 -2.21
C LEU A 386 -20.70 -38.03 -1.64
N ASP A 387 -20.25 -39.20 -2.10
CA ASP A 387 -19.00 -39.85 -1.71
C ASP A 387 -18.24 -40.25 -2.99
N VAL A 388 -17.37 -39.36 -3.44
CA VAL A 388 -16.70 -39.45 -4.74
C VAL A 388 -15.31 -38.82 -4.66
N ASP A 389 -14.36 -39.34 -5.43
CA ASP A 389 -13.05 -38.75 -5.61
C ASP A 389 -12.59 -38.76 -7.08
N VAL A 390 -11.51 -38.04 -7.32
CA VAL A 390 -10.73 -38.09 -8.55
C VAL A 390 -9.25 -37.98 -8.19
N ALA A 391 -8.41 -38.79 -8.82
CA ALA A 391 -6.96 -38.81 -8.62
C ALA A 391 -6.24 -38.52 -9.94
N LEU A 392 -5.37 -37.51 -9.94
CA LEU A 392 -4.66 -37.02 -11.13
C LEU A 392 -3.17 -36.83 -10.81
N ASP A 393 -2.31 -36.88 -11.83
CA ASP A 393 -0.97 -36.31 -11.66
C ASP A 393 -1.06 -34.79 -11.42
N PRO A 394 -0.09 -34.17 -10.72
CA PRO A 394 -0.18 -32.75 -10.36
C PRO A 394 -0.33 -31.82 -11.56
N ALA A 395 0.32 -32.11 -12.70
CA ALA A 395 0.24 -31.28 -13.89
C ALA A 395 -1.19 -31.28 -14.46
N ALA A 396 -1.80 -32.46 -14.60
CA ALA A 396 -3.19 -32.59 -15.01
C ALA A 396 -4.17 -31.95 -14.01
N ALA A 397 -3.93 -32.11 -12.70
CA ALA A 397 -4.75 -31.52 -11.65
C ALA A 397 -4.78 -29.98 -11.74
N PHE A 398 -3.60 -29.33 -11.83
CA PHE A 398 -3.52 -27.88 -11.91
C PHE A 398 -4.00 -27.33 -13.26
N ALA A 399 -3.74 -28.02 -14.37
CA ALA A 399 -4.27 -27.65 -15.67
C ALA A 399 -5.82 -27.70 -15.71
N ALA A 400 -6.42 -28.67 -15.03
CA ALA A 400 -7.87 -28.81 -14.96
C ALA A 400 -8.56 -27.71 -14.13
N LEU A 401 -7.81 -26.97 -13.30
CA LEU A 401 -8.36 -25.82 -12.57
C LEU A 401 -8.66 -24.64 -13.50
N GLY A 402 -7.92 -24.47 -14.59
CA GLY A 402 -8.21 -23.44 -15.57
C GLY A 402 -6.95 -22.92 -16.27
N THR A 403 -7.12 -21.81 -16.99
CA THR A 403 -6.01 -21.14 -17.66
C THR A 403 -5.07 -20.50 -16.65
N LEU A 404 -3.77 -20.66 -16.86
CA LEU A 404 -2.73 -19.98 -16.08
C LEU A 404 -2.94 -18.46 -16.19
N THR A 405 -3.07 -17.79 -15.05
CA THR A 405 -3.02 -16.33 -14.96
C THR A 405 -1.58 -15.86 -15.12
N PRO A 406 -1.34 -14.58 -15.47
CA PRO A 406 0.02 -14.02 -15.50
C PRO A 406 0.77 -14.36 -14.22
N ALA A 407 2.05 -14.70 -14.37
CA ALA A 407 2.87 -15.13 -13.25
C ALA A 407 2.92 -14.02 -12.19
N THR A 408 2.69 -14.41 -10.93
CA THR A 408 2.86 -13.50 -9.80
C THR A 408 4.28 -13.64 -9.29
N ALA A 409 5.06 -12.57 -9.35
CA ALA A 409 6.42 -12.54 -8.82
C ALA A 409 6.37 -12.43 -7.29
N MET A 410 6.94 -13.39 -6.55
CA MET A 410 6.88 -13.44 -5.09
C MET A 410 8.06 -14.22 -4.52
N GLY A 411 8.75 -13.69 -3.51
CA GLY A 411 9.77 -14.47 -2.80
C GLY A 411 10.97 -14.88 -3.65
N ASP A 412 11.82 -15.73 -3.05
CA ASP A 412 13.01 -16.37 -3.62
C ASP A 412 13.12 -17.70 -2.87
N TRP A 413 12.28 -18.66 -3.25
CA TRP A 413 12.04 -19.92 -2.54
C TRP A 413 13.18 -20.89 -2.77
N ASP A 414 13.72 -20.94 -3.98
CA ASP A 414 14.86 -21.80 -4.32
C ASP A 414 16.23 -21.18 -3.99
N LEU A 415 16.24 -19.97 -3.43
CA LEU A 415 17.41 -19.25 -2.92
C LEU A 415 18.44 -18.92 -4.00
N ASP A 416 17.99 -18.69 -5.23
CA ASP A 416 18.83 -18.35 -6.37
C ASP A 416 19.07 -16.84 -6.53
N LEU A 417 18.51 -16.03 -5.62
CA LEU A 417 18.54 -14.56 -5.62
C LEU A 417 17.72 -13.91 -6.74
N VAL A 418 16.85 -14.67 -7.40
CA VAL A 418 15.88 -14.21 -8.39
C VAL A 418 14.49 -14.30 -7.79
N THR A 419 13.62 -13.35 -8.11
CA THR A 419 12.24 -13.42 -7.63
C THR A 419 11.48 -14.52 -8.36
N ASP A 420 10.85 -15.43 -7.61
CA ASP A 420 10.14 -16.56 -8.19
C ASP A 420 8.90 -16.11 -8.95
N ALA A 421 8.65 -16.73 -10.11
CA ALA A 421 7.45 -16.53 -10.89
C ALA A 421 6.44 -17.67 -10.63
N TYR A 422 5.40 -17.38 -9.85
CA TYR A 422 4.35 -18.34 -9.54
C TYR A 422 3.27 -18.36 -10.62
N SER A 423 2.88 -19.56 -11.03
CA SER A 423 1.74 -19.79 -11.92
C SER A 423 0.45 -19.91 -11.12
N GLY A 424 -0.49 -18.99 -11.32
CA GLY A 424 -1.81 -19.02 -10.68
C GLY A 424 -2.87 -19.69 -11.55
N VAL A 425 -3.75 -20.48 -10.95
CA VAL A 425 -4.94 -21.05 -11.62
C VAL A 425 -6.16 -20.95 -10.70
N VAL A 426 -7.32 -20.65 -11.27
CA VAL A 426 -8.60 -20.59 -10.54
C VAL A 426 -9.67 -21.34 -11.30
N ARG A 427 -10.31 -22.30 -10.62
CA ARG A 427 -11.55 -22.91 -11.06
C ARG A 427 -12.73 -22.26 -10.34
N ARG A 428 -13.56 -21.52 -11.08
CA ARG A 428 -14.90 -21.16 -10.58
C ARG A 428 -15.83 -22.35 -10.68
N LEU A 429 -16.62 -22.56 -9.64
CA LEU A 429 -17.60 -23.61 -9.49
C LEU A 429 -18.98 -22.96 -9.61
N ASP A 430 -19.57 -23.06 -10.79
CA ASP A 430 -20.92 -22.59 -11.07
C ASP A 430 -21.74 -23.75 -11.67
N PRO A 431 -22.64 -24.39 -10.90
CA PRO A 431 -23.03 -24.00 -9.54
C PRO A 431 -21.97 -24.33 -8.47
N ALA A 432 -22.03 -23.62 -7.33
CA ALA A 432 -21.14 -23.85 -6.19
C ALA A 432 -21.34 -25.24 -5.56
N VAL A 433 -20.30 -25.81 -4.95
CA VAL A 433 -20.39 -27.08 -4.19
C VAL A 433 -20.97 -26.79 -2.81
N VAL A 434 -22.16 -27.32 -2.53
CA VAL A 434 -22.83 -27.14 -1.23
C VAL A 434 -22.52 -28.31 -0.30
N LEU A 435 -21.94 -28.00 0.87
CA LEU A 435 -21.68 -28.92 1.98
C LEU A 435 -22.73 -28.64 3.07
N PRO A 436 -23.82 -29.42 3.18
CA PRO A 436 -24.98 -29.04 3.99
C PRO A 436 -24.79 -29.21 5.51
N THR A 437 -23.88 -30.07 5.95
CA THR A 437 -23.67 -30.39 7.38
C THR A 437 -22.19 -30.52 7.72
N GLY A 438 -21.84 -30.50 9.01
CA GLY A 438 -20.45 -30.67 9.47
C GLY A 438 -19.80 -32.02 9.14
N SER A 439 -20.60 -33.04 8.81
CA SER A 439 -20.08 -34.34 8.35
C SER A 439 -19.63 -34.30 6.89
N HIS A 440 -20.15 -33.36 6.10
CA HIS A 440 -19.76 -33.17 4.71
C HIS A 440 -18.42 -32.46 4.65
N ARG A 441 -17.53 -32.97 3.80
CA ARG A 441 -16.23 -32.35 3.54
C ARG A 441 -15.88 -32.38 2.06
N LEU A 442 -15.19 -31.33 1.62
CA LEU A 442 -14.44 -31.29 0.36
C LEU A 442 -12.96 -31.25 0.73
N THR A 443 -12.16 -32.13 0.13
CA THR A 443 -10.76 -32.34 0.50
C THR A 443 -9.87 -32.37 -0.75
N VAL A 444 -8.71 -31.72 -0.67
CA VAL A 444 -7.63 -31.85 -1.65
C VAL A 444 -6.39 -32.35 -0.92
N THR A 445 -5.87 -33.49 -1.35
CA THR A 445 -4.68 -34.14 -0.77
C THR A 445 -3.63 -34.37 -1.84
N TYR A 446 -2.36 -34.30 -1.44
CA TYR A 446 -1.24 -34.71 -2.27
C TYR A 446 -0.56 -35.93 -1.67
N THR A 447 -0.36 -36.95 -2.49
CA THR A 447 0.41 -38.15 -2.14
C THR A 447 1.70 -38.15 -2.96
N PRO A 448 2.88 -38.06 -2.33
CA PRO A 448 4.14 -38.09 -3.05
C PRO A 448 4.37 -39.45 -3.74
N PRO A 449 5.13 -39.50 -4.83
CA PRO A 449 5.45 -40.77 -5.49
C PRO A 449 6.30 -41.66 -4.56
N PRO A 450 6.18 -43.00 -4.63
CA PRO A 450 7.01 -43.88 -3.84
C PRO A 450 8.49 -43.78 -4.27
N GLY A 451 9.40 -43.59 -3.32
CA GLY A 451 10.85 -43.55 -3.54
C GLY A 451 11.46 -42.14 -3.42
N PRO A 452 12.75 -41.97 -3.78
CA PRO A 452 13.48 -40.71 -3.60
C PRO A 452 13.18 -39.65 -4.69
N ALA A 453 12.14 -39.86 -5.51
CA ALA A 453 11.84 -39.00 -6.65
C ALA A 453 11.13 -37.69 -6.23
N THR A 454 11.32 -36.68 -7.10
CA THR A 454 10.80 -35.31 -7.13
C THR A 454 9.34 -35.17 -6.68
N GLY A 455 9.13 -35.18 -5.37
CA GLY A 455 7.89 -34.73 -4.75
C GLY A 455 7.86 -33.20 -4.71
N LEU A 456 7.20 -32.65 -3.70
CA LEU A 456 7.49 -31.27 -3.27
C LEU A 456 8.90 -31.32 -2.67
N ASP A 457 9.92 -31.19 -3.52
CA ASP A 457 11.31 -31.08 -3.10
C ASP A 457 11.59 -29.67 -2.57
N GLN A 458 12.81 -29.42 -2.11
CA GLN A 458 13.25 -28.13 -1.55
C GLN A 458 13.03 -26.92 -2.48
N THR A 459 12.61 -27.12 -3.73
CA THR A 459 12.48 -26.06 -4.74
C THR A 459 11.05 -25.81 -5.20
N ALA A 460 10.11 -26.72 -4.97
CA ALA A 460 8.73 -26.55 -5.41
C ALA A 460 7.78 -26.24 -4.25
N VAL A 461 6.88 -25.27 -4.47
CA VAL A 461 5.85 -24.91 -3.50
C VAL A 461 4.51 -24.67 -4.17
N VAL A 462 3.45 -25.19 -3.55
CA VAL A 462 2.08 -25.03 -3.98
C VAL A 462 1.25 -24.43 -2.84
N TYR A 463 0.50 -23.37 -3.16
CA TYR A 463 -0.52 -22.81 -2.27
C TYR A 463 -1.90 -23.16 -2.83
N LEU A 464 -2.81 -23.64 -1.98
CA LEU A 464 -4.17 -24.01 -2.37
C LEU A 464 -5.20 -23.33 -1.48
N ARG A 465 -6.28 -22.83 -2.08
CA ARG A 465 -7.37 -22.17 -1.38
C ARG A 465 -8.73 -22.57 -1.94
N MET A 466 -9.71 -22.68 -1.04
CA MET A 466 -11.12 -22.78 -1.41
C MET A 466 -11.87 -21.54 -0.93
N ASP A 467 -12.59 -20.90 -1.84
CA ASP A 467 -13.31 -19.66 -1.56
C ASP A 467 -14.81 -19.90 -1.34
N PRO A 468 -15.44 -19.15 -0.40
CA PRO A 468 -16.88 -19.05 -0.31
C PRO A 468 -17.45 -18.23 -1.49
N PRO A 469 -18.76 -18.34 -1.79
CA PRO A 469 -19.45 -17.59 -2.85
C PRO A 469 -19.34 -16.07 -2.72
#